data_AF-A1B2J1-F1
#
_entry.id   AF-A1B2J1-F1
#
_cell.length_a   1.000
_cell.length_b   1.000
_cell.length_c   1.000
_cell.angle_alpha   90.00
_cell.angle_beta   90.00
_cell.angle_gamma   90.00
#
_symmetry.space_group_name_H-M   'P 1'
#
loop_
_entity.id
_entity.type
_entity.pdbx_description
1 polymer ?
#
loop_
_entity_poly.entity_id
_entity_poly.type
_entity_poly.pdbx_seq_one_letter_code
_entity_poly.pdbx_strand_id
1 'polypeptide(L)' 'MSAPRTDLEKQKRHHLVPIIGIIAVVLIALAGFVWWFDDETSDPEIPGAVPGPVDEITEPPAPATGTAPVAEPPAPSQ' A
#
# COMPACT_ATOMS: atom_id res chain seq x y z
N MET A 1 5.96 50.45 33.36
CA MET A 1 5.58 49.12 33.87
C MET A 1 6.45 48.10 33.17
N SER A 2 7.18 47.27 33.91
CA SER A 2 8.04 46.22 33.34
C SER A 2 7.18 45.05 32.86
N ALA A 3 7.48 44.53 31.67
CA ALA A 3 6.69 43.48 31.04
C ALA A 3 6.58 42.22 31.91
N PRO A 4 5.42 41.53 31.93
CA PRO A 4 5.28 40.24 32.61
C PRO A 4 6.33 39.27 32.08
N ARG A 5 7.22 38.81 32.96
CA ARG A 5 8.18 37.76 32.62
C ARG A 5 7.44 36.43 32.57
N THR A 6 6.94 36.07 31.39
CA THR A 6 6.57 34.70 31.07
C THR A 6 7.86 33.90 31.03
N ASP A 7 8.15 33.19 32.12
CA ASP A 7 9.24 32.22 32.15
C ASP A 7 8.95 31.12 31.10
N LEU A 8 9.57 31.27 29.93
CA LEU A 8 9.37 30.40 28.78
C LEU A 8 9.89 28.98 29.05
N GLU A 9 10.93 28.83 29.88
CA GLU A 9 11.49 27.52 30.19
C GLU A 9 10.57 26.72 31.09
N LYS A 10 9.95 27.40 32.08
CA LYS A 10 8.94 26.79 32.95
C LYS A 10 7.67 26.42 32.18
N GLN A 11 7.21 27.29 31.28
CA GLN A 11 6.08 26.96 30.40
C GLN A 11 6.43 25.76 29.51
N LYS A 12 7.63 25.76 28.90
CA LYS A 12 8.13 24.65 28.07
C LYS A 12 8.04 23.31 28.77
N ARG A 13 8.59 23.19 29.96
CA ARG A 13 8.58 21.90 30.69
C ARG A 13 7.17 21.43 31.05
N HIS A 14 6.26 22.35 31.37
CA HIS A 14 4.92 21.98 31.78
C HIS A 14 4.03 21.51 30.62
N HIS A 15 4.24 22.06 29.41
CA HIS A 15 3.48 21.63 28.23
C HIS A 15 4.12 20.47 27.47
N LEU A 16 5.42 20.21 27.65
CA LEU A 16 6.08 19.09 26.97
C LEU A 16 5.49 17.73 27.38
N VAL A 17 5.15 17.53 28.66
CA VAL A 17 4.53 16.29 29.14
C VAL A 17 3.21 15.98 28.42
N PRO A 18 2.21 16.88 28.37
CA PRO A 18 0.97 16.61 27.65
C PRO A 18 1.18 16.51 26.13
N ILE A 19 2.09 17.27 25.52
CA ILE A 19 2.38 17.14 24.08
C ILE A 19 2.94 15.74 23.76
N ILE A 20 3.92 15.27 24.53
CA ILE A 20 4.49 13.92 24.35
C ILE A 20 3.39 12.86 24.53
N GLY A 21 2.50 13.04 25.51
CA GLY A 21 1.35 12.16 25.72
C GLY A 21 0.42 12.11 24.49
N ILE A 22 0.06 13.27 23.93
CA ILE A 22 -0.77 13.34 22.72
C ILE A 22 -0.06 12.66 21.54
N ILE A 23 1.22 12.94 21.34
CA ILE A 23 2.00 12.29 20.28
C ILE A 23 1.99 10.77 20.43
N ALA A 24 2.20 10.26 21.65
CA ALA A 24 2.16 8.82 21.90
C ALA A 24 0.78 8.21 21.58
N VAL A 25 -0.31 8.87 21.98
CA VAL A 25 -1.68 8.42 21.67
C VAL A 25 -1.93 8.42 20.15
N VAL A 26 -1.52 9.47 19.46
CA VAL A 26 -1.65 9.56 17.99
C VAL A 26 -0.89 8.44 17.31
N LEU A 27 0.35 8.15 17.73
CA LEU A 27 1.16 7.07 17.16
C LEU A 27 0.52 5.70 17.40
N ILE A 28 -0.05 5.45 18.58
CA ILE A 28 -0.76 4.20 18.88
C ILE A 28 -2.00 4.06 18.00
N ALA A 29 -2.80 5.13 17.87
CA ALA A 29 -3.98 5.13 17.01
C ALA A 29 -3.60 4.91 15.53
N LEU A 30 -2.53 5.54 15.05
CA LEU A 30 -2.04 5.38 13.68
C LEU A 30 -1.56 3.95 13.43
N ALA A 31 -0.83 3.36 14.38
CA ALA A 31 -0.35 1.99 14.28
C ALA A 31 -1.52 0.99 14.26
N GLY A 32 -2.51 1.18 15.14
CA GLY A 32 -3.73 0.37 15.15
C GLY A 32 -4.54 0.52 13.86
N PHE A 33 -4.62 1.75 13.33
CA PHE A 33 -5.29 2.02 12.06
C PHE A 33 -4.60 1.32 10.88
N VAL A 34 -3.27 1.42 10.78
CA VAL A 34 -2.51 0.74 9.70
C VAL A 34 -2.64 -0.78 9.82
N TRP A 35 -2.53 -1.32 11.04
CA TRP A 35 -2.71 -2.74 11.29
C TRP A 35 -4.12 -3.22 10.89
N TRP A 36 -5.16 -2.48 11.27
CA TRP A 36 -6.54 -2.79 10.90
C TRP A 36 -6.78 -2.63 9.39
N PHE A 37 -6.22 -1.60 8.77
CA PHE A 37 -6.38 -1.36 7.34
C PHE A 37 -5.72 -2.46 6.49
N ASP A 38 -4.56 -2.96 6.92
CA ASP A 38 -3.87 -4.09 6.30
C ASP A 38 -4.72 -5.38 6.38
N ASP A 39 -5.32 -5.67 7.55
CA ASP A 39 -6.23 -6.80 7.75
C ASP A 39 -7.44 -6.75 6.78
N GLU A 40 -8.12 -5.60 6.68
CA GLU A 40 -9.29 -5.43 5.81
C GLU A 40 -8.94 -5.53 4.31
N THR A 41 -7.75 -5.06 3.91
CA THR A 41 -7.38 -4.97 2.48
C THR A 41 -6.56 -6.15 1.98
N SER A 42 -6.05 -7.00 2.88
CA SER A 42 -5.21 -8.14 2.53
C SER A 42 -5.99 -9.43 2.28
N ASP A 43 -7.33 -9.45 2.40
CA ASP A 43 -8.15 -10.59 1.99
C ASP A 43 -8.63 -10.42 0.54
N PRO A 44 -7.99 -11.09 -0.45
CA PRO A 44 -8.42 -11.02 -1.83
C PRO A 44 -9.63 -11.95 -2.05
N GLU A 45 -10.77 -11.61 -1.47
CA GLU A 45 -12.03 -12.28 -1.82
C GLU A 45 -12.44 -11.77 -3.22
N ILE A 46 -11.88 -12.37 -4.27
CA ILE A 46 -12.17 -12.02 -5.66
C ILE A 46 -13.60 -12.48 -5.98
N PRO A 47 -14.57 -11.58 -6.23
CA PRO A 47 -15.93 -11.96 -6.55
C PRO A 47 -15.92 -12.76 -7.87
N GLY A 48 -16.22 -14.06 -7.80
CA GLY A 48 -16.19 -14.97 -8.95
C GLY A 48 -14.96 -15.87 -9.05
N ALA A 49 -14.12 -15.96 -8.01
CA ALA A 49 -13.09 -17.00 -7.91
C ALA A 49 -13.73 -18.40 -7.77
N VAL A 50 -14.00 -19.04 -8.91
CA VAL A 50 -14.30 -20.47 -8.97
C VAL A 50 -12.98 -21.25 -8.88
N PRO A 51 -12.90 -22.36 -8.13
CA PRO A 51 -11.79 -23.31 -8.21
C PRO A 51 -11.71 -23.90 -9.62
N GLY A 52 -11.01 -23.22 -10.51
CA GLY A 52 -10.63 -23.71 -11.83
C GLY A 52 -9.34 -24.53 -11.71
N PRO A 53 -9.13 -25.56 -12.54
CA PRO A 53 -7.88 -26.31 -12.59
C PRO A 53 -6.69 -25.37 -12.75
N VAL A 54 -5.75 -25.44 -11.80
CA VAL A 54 -4.57 -24.59 -11.70
C VAL A 54 -3.44 -25.23 -12.51
N ASP A 55 -3.58 -25.31 -13.82
CA ASP A 55 -2.50 -25.67 -14.73
C ASP A 55 -2.69 -24.88 -16.04
N GLU A 56 -1.60 -24.39 -16.62
CA GLU A 56 -1.53 -23.57 -17.84
C GLU A 56 -1.68 -22.04 -17.70
N ILE A 57 -0.80 -21.39 -16.94
CA ILE A 57 -0.05 -20.26 -17.51
C ILE A 57 1.42 -20.41 -17.08
N THR A 58 2.12 -21.26 -17.83
CA THR A 58 3.57 -21.18 -17.98
C THR A 58 3.93 -19.75 -18.39
N GLU A 59 4.74 -19.10 -17.55
CA GLU A 59 5.65 -17.96 -17.80
C GLU A 59 5.17 -16.80 -18.71
N PRO A 60 5.20 -15.54 -18.25
CA PRO A 60 4.83 -14.40 -19.11
C PRO A 60 5.81 -14.28 -20.30
N PRO A 61 5.34 -14.09 -21.54
CA PRO A 61 6.24 -13.99 -22.69
C PRO A 61 7.03 -12.67 -22.62
N ALA A 62 8.35 -12.77 -22.83
CA ALA A 62 9.27 -11.64 -22.91
C ALA A 62 8.83 -10.61 -23.99
N PRO A 63 9.14 -9.31 -23.82
CA PRO A 63 8.66 -8.26 -24.72
C PRO A 63 9.26 -8.44 -26.12
N ALA A 64 8.38 -8.69 -27.11
CA ALA A 64 8.75 -8.90 -28.50
C ALA A 64 9.39 -7.63 -29.10
N THR A 65 10.71 -7.66 -29.29
CA THR A 65 11.42 -6.72 -30.16
C THR A 65 11.65 -7.39 -31.51
N GLY A 66 10.96 -6.90 -32.54
CA GLY A 66 11.46 -6.91 -33.91
C GLY A 66 11.28 -8.17 -34.75
N THR A 67 10.74 -7.93 -35.95
CA THR A 67 10.98 -8.67 -37.20
C THR A 67 10.07 -9.87 -37.47
N ALA A 68 9.07 -9.61 -38.33
CA ALA A 68 8.36 -10.64 -39.09
C ALA A 68 9.33 -11.48 -39.94
N PRO A 69 8.98 -12.75 -40.22
CA PRO A 69 8.92 -13.11 -41.62
C PRO A 69 7.64 -13.88 -42.01
N VAL A 70 7.27 -13.60 -43.25
CA VAL A 70 6.25 -14.22 -44.11
C VAL A 70 6.33 -15.76 -44.14
N ALA A 71 5.17 -16.44 -44.08
CA ALA A 71 4.94 -17.75 -44.72
C ALA A 71 3.42 -18.01 -44.92
N GLU A 72 3.00 -17.85 -46.18
CA GLU A 72 1.95 -18.53 -46.99
C GLU A 72 0.72 -19.25 -46.36
N PRO A 73 -0.51 -19.04 -46.87
CA PRO A 73 -1.71 -19.77 -46.42
C PRO A 73 -1.81 -21.17 -47.06
N PRO A 74 -2.28 -22.22 -46.34
CA PRO A 74 -2.49 -23.53 -46.93
C PRO A 74 -3.70 -23.55 -47.87
N ALA A 75 -3.56 -24.23 -49.01
CA ALA A 75 -4.58 -24.39 -50.06
C ALA A 75 -5.81 -25.20 -49.60
N PRO A 76 -7.02 -24.93 -50.14
CA PRO A 76 -8.21 -25.70 -49.83
C PRO A 76 -8.25 -27.02 -50.62
N SER A 77 -8.59 -28.12 -49.95
CA SER A 77 -8.85 -29.41 -50.57
C SER A 77 -10.29 -29.48 -51.10
N GLN A 78 -10.46 -29.62 -52.42
CA GLN A 78 -11.53 -30.39 -53.11
C GLN A 78 -11.07 -30.70 -54.53
#